data_AF-A0A183ER83-F1
#
_entry.id   AF-A0A183ER83-F1
#
_cell.length_a   1.000
_cell.length_b   1.000
_cell.length_c   1.000
_cell.angle_alpha   90.00
_cell.angle_beta   90.00
_cell.angle_gamma   90.00
#
_symmetry.space_group_name_H-M   'P 1'
#
loop_
_entity.id
_entity.type
_entity.pdbx_description
1 polymer ?
#
loop_
_entity_poly.entity_id
_entity_poly.type
_entity_poly.pdbx_seq_one_letter_code
_entity_poly.pdbx_strand_id
1 'polypeptide(L)'
;MDTKYLEPHAGMKKYEPPANDSLVRAGQRLDFRQYVTPVRNQGQCGSCWAFATIANLEYLYKRSTGRDYDYSEQALLDCDTRSYGCRGGFPSTALELMAQRGVPLETEYARYAGVQGPCRLQYGRGTISRSVSIPAGFQSIQSYLANHGPFVGSSFS
;
A
#
# COMPACT_ATOMS: atom_id res chain seq x y z
N MET A 1 23.76 7.50 -3.99
CA MET A 1 22.40 7.01 -3.72
C MET A 1 21.92 7.69 -2.45
N ASP A 2 20.80 8.41 -2.51
CA ASP A 2 20.33 9.28 -1.44
C ASP A 2 19.64 8.42 -0.37
N THR A 3 20.25 8.26 0.81
CA THR A 3 19.82 7.33 1.88
C THR A 3 18.50 7.71 2.54
N LYS A 4 17.95 8.90 2.22
CA LYS A 4 16.67 9.39 2.73
C LYS A 4 15.44 8.52 2.41
N TYR A 5 15.55 7.64 1.41
CA TYR A 5 14.48 6.71 1.01
C TYR A 5 14.51 5.37 1.77
N LEU A 6 15.57 5.13 2.57
CA LEU A 6 15.75 3.90 3.34
C LEU A 6 15.40 4.07 4.82
N GLU A 7 15.25 5.31 5.28
CA GLU A 7 14.76 5.58 6.63
C GLU A 7 13.24 5.36 6.68
N PRO A 8 12.70 4.75 7.75
CA PRO A 8 11.26 4.68 7.94
C PRO A 8 10.69 6.09 7.86
N HIS A 9 9.75 6.32 6.95
CA HIS A 9 8.96 7.54 6.98
C HIS A 9 8.26 7.68 8.34
N ALA A 10 8.17 8.92 8.83
CA ALA A 10 7.77 9.24 10.21
C ALA A 10 6.53 8.44 10.67
N GLY A 11 6.70 7.63 11.72
CA GLY A 11 5.60 6.86 12.34
C GLY A 11 5.57 5.37 12.01
N MET A 12 6.35 4.89 11.03
CA MET A 12 6.46 3.44 10.74
C MET A 12 7.46 2.77 11.67
N LYS A 13 7.03 1.73 12.40
CA LYS A 13 7.96 0.85 13.14
C LYS A 13 8.69 -0.08 12.16
N LYS A 14 9.94 -0.42 12.45
CA LYS A 14 10.65 -1.46 11.69
C LYS A 14 9.97 -2.81 11.93
N TYR A 15 9.83 -3.61 10.87
CA TYR A 15 9.39 -5.00 11.00
C TYR A 15 10.49 -5.82 11.67
N GLU A 16 10.13 -6.52 12.74
CA GLU A 16 10.97 -7.46 13.45
C GLU A 16 10.44 -8.88 13.19
N PRO A 17 11.22 -9.76 12.54
CA PRO A 17 10.77 -11.13 12.29
C PRO A 17 10.64 -11.92 13.61
N PRO A 18 9.74 -12.92 13.67
CA PRO A 18 9.62 -13.78 14.85
C PRO A 18 10.95 -14.46 15.23
N ALA A 19 11.23 -14.63 16.52
CA ALA A 19 12.51 -15.18 17.01
C ALA A 19 12.83 -16.61 16.52
N ASN A 20 11.82 -17.37 16.06
CA ASN A 20 11.95 -18.73 15.52
C ASN A 20 11.61 -18.78 14.01
N ASP A 21 11.96 -17.75 13.25
CA ASP A 21 11.80 -17.67 11.80
C ASP A 21 12.80 -18.57 11.01
N SER A 22 13.37 -19.59 11.67
CA SER A 22 14.23 -20.61 11.07
C SER A 22 13.49 -21.54 10.07
N LEU A 23 12.27 -21.18 9.68
CA LEU A 23 11.43 -21.87 8.71
C LEU A 23 10.64 -20.88 7.84
N VAL A 24 11.25 -19.81 7.30
CA VAL A 24 10.77 -19.38 5.98
C VAL A 24 11.09 -20.55 5.06
N ARG A 25 10.11 -21.44 4.85
CA ARG A 25 10.28 -22.69 4.11
C ARG A 25 10.94 -22.39 2.77
N ALA A 26 12.25 -22.60 2.70
CA ALA A 26 13.02 -22.42 1.49
C ALA A 26 12.39 -23.30 0.42
N GLY A 27 11.81 -22.67 -0.61
CA GLY A 27 11.13 -23.37 -1.71
C GLY A 27 9.60 -23.36 -1.70
N GLN A 28 8.91 -22.73 -0.73
CA GLN A 28 7.46 -22.55 -0.84
C GLN A 28 7.12 -21.47 -1.87
N ARG A 29 6.34 -21.86 -2.89
CA ARG A 29 5.74 -20.91 -3.84
C ARG A 29 4.56 -20.22 -3.15
N LEU A 30 4.69 -18.92 -2.94
CA LEU A 30 3.63 -18.09 -2.41
C LEU A 30 2.87 -17.44 -3.57
N ASP A 31 1.56 -17.65 -3.61
CA ASP A 31 0.67 -17.05 -4.59
C ASP A 31 -0.56 -16.48 -3.89
N PHE A 32 -0.68 -15.16 -3.91
CA PHE A 32 -1.74 -14.42 -3.23
C PHE A 32 -2.87 -14.02 -4.18
N ARG A 33 -2.86 -14.44 -5.45
CA ARG A 33 -3.79 -13.96 -6.48
C ARG A 33 -5.27 -14.21 -6.16
N GLN A 34 -5.59 -15.20 -5.34
CA GLN A 34 -6.97 -15.43 -4.86
C GLN A 34 -7.50 -14.33 -3.92
N TYR A 35 -6.61 -13.52 -3.33
CA TYR A 35 -6.94 -12.45 -2.37
C TYR A 35 -6.69 -11.05 -2.91
N VAL A 36 -6.25 -10.90 -4.17
CA VAL A 36 -6.06 -9.58 -4.80
C VAL A 36 -7.21 -9.29 -5.76
N THR A 37 -7.49 -8.01 -5.94
CA THR A 37 -8.46 -7.52 -6.93
C THR A 37 -7.91 -7.63 -8.35
N PRO A 38 -8.75 -7.54 -9.39
CA PRO A 38 -8.30 -7.50 -10.77
C PRO A 38 -7.28 -6.38 -11.02
N VAL A 39 -6.40 -6.60 -12.00
CA VAL A 39 -5.40 -5.60 -12.41
C VAL A 39 -6.10 -4.31 -12.87
N ARG A 40 -5.70 -3.18 -12.28
CA ARG A 40 -6.16 -1.84 -12.65
C ARG A 40 -5.13 -1.10 -13.52
N ASN A 41 -5.49 0.07 -14.04
CA ASN A 41 -4.65 0.85 -14.97
C ASN A 41 -4.54 2.32 -14.54
N GLN A 42 -3.34 2.76 -14.20
CA GLN A 42 -3.02 4.15 -13.83
C GLN A 42 -2.92 5.11 -15.02
N GLY A 43 -2.92 4.59 -16.25
CA GLY A 43 -2.73 5.38 -17.46
C GLY A 43 -1.38 6.10 -17.49
N GLN A 44 -1.39 7.35 -17.95
CA GLN A 44 -0.18 8.19 -18.05
C GLN A 44 0.14 8.97 -16.77
N CYS A 45 -0.63 8.76 -15.70
CA CYS A 45 -0.43 9.41 -14.42
C CYS A 45 0.59 8.62 -13.59
N GLY A 46 1.62 9.27 -13.06
CA GLY A 46 2.61 8.71 -12.13
C GLY A 46 2.05 8.44 -10.73
N SER A 47 0.96 7.69 -10.65
CA SER A 47 0.20 7.38 -9.44
C SER A 47 0.36 5.94 -8.96
N CYS A 48 1.40 5.24 -9.42
CA CYS A 48 1.70 3.85 -9.02
C CYS A 48 1.73 3.67 -7.50
N TRP A 49 2.18 4.69 -6.76
CA TRP A 49 2.17 4.73 -5.30
C TRP A 49 0.75 4.58 -4.72
N ALA A 50 -0.25 5.22 -5.32
CA ALA A 50 -1.65 5.13 -4.90
C ALA A 50 -2.22 3.73 -5.20
N PHE A 51 -2.05 3.23 -6.43
CA PHE A 51 -2.51 1.90 -6.84
C PHE A 51 -1.90 0.79 -5.99
N ALA A 52 -0.58 0.82 -5.79
CA ALA A 52 0.09 -0.21 -4.99
C ALA A 52 -0.39 -0.20 -3.53
N THR A 53 -0.68 0.98 -2.98
CA THR A 53 -1.17 1.11 -1.60
C THR A 53 -2.62 0.65 -1.48
N ILE A 54 -3.49 1.00 -2.42
CA ILE A 54 -4.89 0.52 -2.45
C ILE A 54 -4.95 -0.99 -2.63
N ALA A 55 -4.20 -1.56 -3.56
CA ALA A 55 -4.17 -3.01 -3.77
C ALA A 55 -3.73 -3.76 -2.49
N ASN A 56 -2.81 -3.19 -1.72
CA ASN A 56 -2.41 -3.78 -0.44
C ASN A 56 -3.53 -3.71 0.61
N LEU A 57 -4.23 -2.57 0.71
CA LEU A 57 -5.40 -2.42 1.57
C LEU A 57 -6.50 -3.42 1.21
N GLU A 58 -6.84 -3.52 -0.07
CA GLU A 58 -7.85 -4.45 -0.59
C GLU A 58 -7.48 -5.91 -0.27
N TYR A 59 -6.21 -6.29 -0.46
CA TYR A 59 -5.71 -7.60 -0.05
C TYR A 59 -5.92 -7.87 1.44
N LEU A 60 -5.58 -6.92 2.32
CA LEU A 60 -5.74 -7.07 3.77
C LEU A 60 -7.21 -7.23 4.16
N TYR A 61 -8.10 -6.47 3.53
CA TYR A 61 -9.54 -6.56 3.77
C TYR A 61 -10.12 -7.86 3.24
N LYS A 62 -9.75 -8.30 2.03
CA LYS A 62 -10.20 -9.57 1.46
C LYS A 62 -9.72 -10.76 2.28
N ARG A 63 -8.45 -10.75 2.71
CA ARG A 63 -7.89 -11.80 3.57
C ARG A 63 -8.59 -11.88 4.93
N SER A 64 -9.00 -10.76 5.52
CA SER A 64 -9.61 -10.73 6.86
C SER A 64 -11.12 -10.95 6.87
N THR A 65 -11.82 -10.48 5.83
CA THR A 65 -13.29 -10.49 5.78
C THR A 65 -13.87 -11.49 4.78
N GLY A 66 -13.06 -11.98 3.85
CA GLY A 66 -13.51 -12.80 2.71
C GLY A 66 -14.27 -12.02 1.64
N ARG A 67 -14.32 -10.68 1.72
CA ARG A 67 -15.07 -9.83 0.78
C ARG A 67 -14.16 -8.98 -0.07
N ASP A 68 -14.56 -8.77 -1.33
CA ASP A 68 -13.94 -7.81 -2.22
C ASP A 68 -14.39 -6.38 -1.87
N TYR A 69 -13.42 -5.48 -1.79
CA TYR A 69 -13.65 -4.05 -1.66
C TYR A 69 -12.90 -3.35 -2.78
N ASP A 70 -13.54 -2.33 -3.35
CA ASP A 70 -13.01 -1.50 -4.42
C ASP A 70 -12.76 -0.10 -3.85
N TYR A 71 -11.55 0.16 -3.36
CA TYR A 71 -11.17 1.43 -2.73
C TYR A 71 -10.62 2.42 -3.74
N SER A 72 -10.80 3.72 -3.48
CA SER A 72 -10.47 4.77 -4.46
C SER A 72 -8.98 5.15 -4.47
N GLU A 73 -8.27 4.86 -5.57
CA GLU A 73 -6.95 5.46 -5.83
C GLU A 73 -7.04 6.96 -6.04
N GLN A 74 -8.15 7.44 -6.63
CA GLN A 74 -8.36 8.87 -6.87
C GLN A 74 -8.41 9.66 -5.57
N ALA A 75 -8.97 9.09 -4.50
CA ALA A 75 -8.96 9.72 -3.18
C ALA A 75 -7.55 9.93 -2.64
N LEU A 76 -6.64 8.96 -2.81
CA LEU A 76 -5.23 9.16 -2.47
C LEU A 76 -4.59 10.20 -3.38
N LEU A 77 -4.80 10.08 -4.69
CA LEU A 77 -4.23 10.98 -5.71
C LEU A 77 -4.56 12.44 -5.42
N ASP A 78 -5.79 12.73 -4.99
CA ASP A 78 -6.27 14.08 -4.72
C ASP A 78 -5.86 14.59 -3.33
N CYS A 79 -5.77 13.71 -2.32
CA CYS A 79 -5.73 14.11 -0.91
C CYS A 79 -4.41 13.89 -0.19
N ASP A 80 -3.49 13.08 -0.71
CA ASP A 80 -2.14 12.99 -0.14
C ASP A 80 -1.32 14.23 -0.51
N THR A 81 -1.34 15.23 0.37
CA THR A 81 -0.63 16.50 0.21
C THR A 81 0.89 16.38 0.35
N ARG A 82 1.40 15.22 0.78
CA ARG A 82 2.83 14.93 0.88
C ARG A 82 3.35 14.15 -0.33
N SER A 83 2.47 13.76 -1.24
CA SER A 83 2.78 13.24 -2.57
C SER A 83 2.60 14.33 -3.64
N TYR A 84 3.02 14.04 -4.87
CA TYR A 84 2.99 14.98 -5.99
C TYR A 84 1.98 14.57 -7.07
N GLY A 85 0.91 13.90 -6.66
CA GLY A 85 -0.14 13.42 -7.53
C GLY A 85 0.38 12.54 -8.67
N CYS A 86 0.15 12.99 -9.91
CA CYS A 86 0.62 12.30 -11.12
C CYS A 86 2.12 12.47 -11.40
N ARG A 87 2.85 13.28 -10.61
CA ARG A 87 4.31 13.44 -10.74
C ARG A 87 5.09 12.45 -9.84
N GLY A 88 4.39 11.53 -9.19
CA GLY A 88 4.97 10.59 -8.23
C GLY A 88 4.49 10.87 -6.81
N GLY A 89 4.83 9.95 -5.91
CA GLY A 89 4.39 9.99 -4.52
C GLY A 89 4.96 8.81 -3.74
N PHE A 90 4.60 8.73 -2.47
CA PHE A 90 5.17 7.76 -1.55
C PHE A 90 4.08 6.89 -0.93
N PRO A 91 4.22 5.55 -0.99
CA PRO A 91 3.31 4.65 -0.27
C PRO A 91 3.20 4.95 1.22
N SER A 92 4.30 5.40 1.84
CA SER A 92 4.32 5.75 3.26
C SER A 92 3.36 6.87 3.62
N THR A 93 3.33 7.97 2.87
CA THR A 93 2.44 9.11 3.11
C THR A 93 0.99 8.75 2.80
N ALA A 94 0.77 7.89 1.79
CA ALA A 94 -0.53 7.30 1.52
C ALA A 94 -1.02 6.48 2.74
N LEU A 95 -0.20 5.58 3.27
CA LEU A 95 -0.51 4.76 4.45
C LEU A 95 -0.81 5.64 5.68
N GLU A 96 -0.07 6.73 5.89
CA GLU A 96 -0.36 7.70 6.96
C GLU A 96 -1.76 8.32 6.78
N LEU A 97 -2.11 8.74 5.55
CA LEU A 97 -3.45 9.27 5.26
C LEU A 97 -4.54 8.22 5.51
N MET A 98 -4.31 6.96 5.13
CA MET A 98 -5.24 5.85 5.42
C MET A 98 -5.41 5.62 6.93
N ALA A 99 -4.34 5.78 7.71
CA ALA A 99 -4.41 5.61 9.17
C ALA A 99 -5.18 6.76 9.84
N GLN A 100 -5.04 7.98 9.33
CA GLN A 100 -5.67 9.18 9.93
C GLN A 100 -7.12 9.38 9.48
N ARG A 101 -7.43 9.11 8.22
CA ARG A 101 -8.70 9.47 7.58
C ARG A 101 -9.37 8.30 6.87
N GLY A 102 -8.65 7.22 6.61
CA GLY A 102 -9.12 6.11 5.79
C GLY A 102 -9.27 6.49 4.32
N VAL A 103 -9.74 5.52 3.52
CA VAL A 103 -10.04 5.68 2.09
C VAL A 103 -11.46 5.21 1.80
N PRO A 104 -12.23 5.96 1.00
CA PRO A 104 -13.58 5.59 0.61
C PRO A 104 -13.55 4.54 -0.51
N LEU A 105 -14.69 3.90 -0.76
CA LEU A 105 -14.84 3.09 -1.96
C LEU A 105 -14.74 3.97 -3.21
N GLU A 106 -14.35 3.39 -4.36
CA GLU A 106 -14.31 4.10 -5.64
C GLU A 106 -15.68 4.74 -5.96
N THR A 107 -16.75 4.01 -5.68
CA THR A 107 -18.15 4.45 -5.86
C THR A 107 -18.56 5.59 -4.92
N GLU A 108 -17.88 5.78 -3.80
CA GLU A 108 -18.17 6.83 -2.81
C GLU A 108 -17.38 8.12 -3.06
N TYR A 109 -16.36 8.10 -3.93
CA TYR A 109 -15.47 9.23 -4.17
C TYR A 109 -15.55 9.77 -5.60
N ALA A 110 -15.06 8.97 -6.54
CA ALA A 110 -15.09 9.16 -7.97
C ALA A 110 -14.34 8.00 -8.64
N ARG A 111 -14.77 7.67 -9.86
CA ARG A 111 -13.99 6.82 -10.76
C ARG A 111 -12.61 7.42 -10.97
N TYR A 112 -11.59 6.57 -11.06
CA TYR A 112 -10.24 7.00 -11.35
C TYR A 112 -10.15 7.79 -12.68
N ALA A 113 -9.62 9.01 -12.60
CA ALA A 113 -9.55 9.96 -13.70
C ALA A 113 -8.14 10.13 -14.27
N GLY A 114 -7.10 9.66 -13.57
CA GLY A 114 -5.71 9.81 -14.03
C GLY A 114 -5.21 11.26 -14.02
N VAL A 115 -5.88 12.15 -13.29
CA VAL A 115 -5.51 13.55 -13.11
C VAL A 115 -5.78 13.92 -11.66
N GLN A 116 -4.85 14.64 -11.03
CA GLN A 116 -5.05 15.13 -9.67
C GLN A 116 -6.11 16.23 -9.66
N GLY A 117 -7.17 16.02 -8.88
CA GLY A 117 -8.24 16.97 -8.65
C GLY A 117 -8.18 17.56 -7.23
N PRO A 118 -9.18 18.38 -6.86
CA PRO A 118 -9.31 18.89 -5.50
C PRO A 118 -9.65 17.75 -4.54
N CYS A 119 -9.02 17.74 -3.36
CA CYS A 119 -9.34 16.80 -2.30
C CYS A 119 -10.78 17.00 -1.80
N ARG A 120 -11.62 15.97 -1.96
CA ARG A 120 -13.01 15.95 -1.46
C ARG A 120 -13.23 14.93 -0.35
N LEU A 121 -12.17 14.23 0.05
CA LEU A 121 -12.24 13.24 1.12
C LEU A 121 -12.59 13.97 2.41
N GLN A 122 -13.45 13.38 3.23
CA GLN A 122 -13.59 13.74 4.64
C GLN A 122 -12.96 12.62 5.46
N TYR A 123 -13.65 11.47 5.45
CA TYR A 123 -13.22 10.19 6.01
C TYR A 123 -13.61 9.05 5.07
N GLY A 124 -12.93 7.91 5.20
CA GLY A 124 -13.17 6.70 4.43
C GLY A 124 -13.18 5.45 5.32
N ARG A 125 -13.84 4.39 4.84
CA ARG A 125 -14.04 3.15 5.62
C ARG A 125 -12.84 2.19 5.54
N GLY A 126 -11.98 2.36 4.55
CA GLY A 126 -10.73 1.61 4.38
C GLY A 126 -9.62 2.21 5.25
N THR A 127 -9.44 1.69 6.46
CA THR A 127 -8.48 2.20 7.44
C THR A 127 -7.42 1.16 7.77
N ILE A 128 -6.22 1.60 8.12
CA ILE A 128 -5.20 0.74 8.70
C ILE A 128 -4.91 1.18 10.14
N SER A 129 -4.67 0.22 11.03
CA SER A 129 -4.32 0.52 12.42
C SER A 129 -2.82 0.76 12.62
N ARG A 130 -1.99 0.21 11.73
CA ARG A 130 -0.53 0.34 11.76
C ARG A 130 0.07 0.12 10.37
N SER A 131 1.23 0.71 10.14
CA SER A 131 2.14 0.40 9.04
C SER A 131 3.53 0.08 9.59
N VAL A 132 4.27 -0.78 8.90
CA VAL A 132 5.62 -1.18 9.28
C VAL A 132 6.57 -1.04 8.08
N SER A 133 7.81 -0.65 8.35
CA SER A 133 8.87 -0.60 7.34
C SER A 133 9.60 -1.93 7.33
N ILE A 134 9.60 -2.61 6.18
CA ILE A 134 10.33 -3.86 5.99
C ILE A 134 11.79 -3.49 5.71
N PRO A 135 12.76 -3.94 6.53
CA PRO A 135 14.17 -3.69 6.25
C PRO A 135 14.54 -4.17 4.85
N ALA A 136 15.40 -3.44 4.15
CA ALA A 136 15.94 -3.89 2.88
C ALA A 136 16.70 -5.22 3.07
N GLY A 137 16.48 -6.17 2.17
CA GLY A 137 17.12 -7.47 2.22
C GLY A 137 16.18 -8.59 1.78
N PHE A 138 16.76 -9.60 1.12
CA PHE A 138 15.99 -10.74 0.65
C PHE A 138 15.30 -11.49 1.80
N GLN A 139 16.01 -11.72 2.91
CA GLN A 139 15.49 -12.48 4.06
C GLN A 139 14.33 -11.78 4.78
N SER A 140 14.44 -10.47 5.03
CA SER A 140 13.37 -9.68 5.66
C SER A 140 12.12 -9.63 4.80
N ILE A 141 12.28 -9.44 3.47
CA ILE A 141 11.18 -9.49 2.52
C ILE A 141 10.53 -10.87 2.47
N GLN A 142 11.33 -11.94 2.42
CA GLN A 142 10.83 -13.31 2.35
C GLN A 142 10.06 -13.69 3.64
N SER A 143 10.61 -13.32 4.80
CA SER A 143 9.95 -13.49 6.10
C SER A 143 8.62 -12.73 6.16
N TYR A 144 8.60 -11.47 5.74
CA TYR A 144 7.38 -10.67 5.75
C TYR A 144 6.31 -11.27 4.84
N LEU A 145 6.68 -11.63 3.61
CA LEU A 145 5.76 -12.25 2.64
C LEU A 145 5.15 -13.54 3.19
N ALA A 146 5.95 -14.40 3.82
CA ALA A 146 5.50 -15.67 4.35
C ALA A 146 4.46 -15.51 5.49
N ASN A 147 4.61 -14.48 6.32
CA ASN A 147 3.77 -14.28 7.50
C ASN A 147 2.58 -13.34 7.24
N HIS A 148 2.78 -12.30 6.44
CA HIS A 148 1.85 -11.19 6.27
C HIS A 148 1.27 -11.07 4.86
N GLY A 149 1.95 -11.64 3.86
CA GLY A 149 1.57 -11.58 2.46
C GLY A 149 2.14 -10.36 1.73
N PRO A 150 1.53 -9.94 0.60
CA PRO A 150 2.03 -8.84 -0.21
C PRO A 150 2.21 -7.56 0.61
N PHE A 151 3.19 -6.76 0.19
CA PHE A 151 3.52 -5.47 0.77
C PHE A 151 3.62 -4.43 -0.34
N VAL A 152 3.63 -3.15 0.05
CA VAL A 152 3.89 -2.05 -0.88
C VAL A 152 5.37 -1.72 -0.85
N GLY A 153 6.02 -1.74 -2.03
CA GLY A 153 7.43 -1.43 -2.19
C GLY A 153 7.64 -0.35 -3.24
N SER A 154 8.81 0.30 -3.19
CA SER A 154 9.30 1.19 -4.24
C SER A 154 10.58 0.60 -4.82
N SER A 155 10.69 0.55 -6.14
CA SER A 155 11.91 0.17 -6.85
C SER A 155 12.57 1.41 -7.44
N PHE A 156 13.83 1.64 -7.10
CA PHE A 156 14.65 2.69 -7.70
C PHE A 156 15.67 2.03 -8.63
N SER A 157 15.74 2.50 -9.88
CA SER A 157 16.77 2.09 -10.86
C SER A 157 17.93 3.06 -10.86
#